data_AF-A0A817HFP7-F1
#
_entry.id   AF-A0A817HFP7-F1
#
_cell.length_a   1.000
_cell.length_b   1.000
_cell.length_c   1.000
_cell.angle_alpha   90.00
_cell.angle_beta   90.00
_cell.angle_gamma   90.00
#
_symmetry.space_group_name_H-M   'P 1'
#
loop_
_entity.id
_entity.type
_entity.pdbx_description
1 polymer ?
#
loop_
_entity_poly.entity_id
_entity_poly.type
_entity_poly.pdbx_seq_one_letter_code
_entity_poly.pdbx_strand_id
1 'polypeptide(L)'
;MDKKHFRFYIKVCTTFHTEPIYIYNELYSVFDDHASLLGTVQRWSKWFREGREEVEDELRPGRPVAKTASDNIEEVRKLIDDNLYITIGELQVQSGLTDRNVQ
;
A
#
# COMPACT_ATOMS: atom_id res chain seq x y z
N MET A 1 11.98 8.26 15.96
CA MET A 1 12.83 8.06 14.76
C MET A 1 11.93 7.76 13.57
N ASP A 2 12.24 8.26 12.37
CA ASP A 2 11.45 7.92 11.18
C ASP A 2 11.70 6.46 10.78
N LYS A 3 10.65 5.74 10.37
CA LYS A 3 10.68 4.30 10.03
C LYS A 3 11.73 3.98 8.98
N LYS A 4 12.02 4.93 8.09
CA LYS A 4 13.06 4.82 7.07
C LYS A 4 14.44 4.57 7.66
N HIS A 5 14.76 5.17 8.80
CA HIS A 5 16.06 5.00 9.47
C HIS A 5 16.23 3.57 9.97
N PHE A 6 15.18 3.00 10.58
CA PHE A 6 15.21 1.59 10.99
C PHE A 6 15.39 0.67 9.79
N ARG A 7 14.67 0.92 8.70
CA ARG A 7 14.77 0.10 7.48
C ARG A 7 16.15 0.20 6.84
N PHE A 8 16.75 1.38 6.81
CA PHE A 8 18.12 1.57 6.35
C PHE A 8 19.11 0.80 7.22
N TYR A 9 18.97 0.87 8.55
CA TYR A 9 19.80 0.09 9.47
C TYR A 9 19.65 -1.42 9.21
N ILE A 10 18.42 -1.91 9.12
CA ILE A 10 18.11 -3.31 8.82
C ILE A 10 18.74 -3.73 7.48
N LYS A 11 18.71 -2.87 6.46
CA LYS A 11 19.34 -3.12 5.16
C LYS A 11 20.84 -3.36 5.32
N VAL A 12 21.54 -2.43 5.97
CA VAL A 12 22.99 -2.51 6.19
C VAL A 12 23.35 -3.79 6.94
N CYS A 13 22.69 -4.09 8.07
CA CYS A 13 22.96 -5.31 8.83
C CYS A 13 22.64 -6.59 8.04
N THR A 14 21.58 -6.58 7.23
CA THR A 14 21.23 -7.73 6.39
C THR A 14 22.29 -7.97 5.32
N THR A 15 22.88 -6.92 4.74
CA THR A 15 24.03 -7.02 3.83
C THR A 15 25.26 -7.63 4.51
N PHE A 16 25.45 -7.36 5.81
CA PHE A 16 26.47 -8.00 6.64
C PHE A 16 26.08 -9.40 7.16
N HIS A 17 25.02 -9.99 6.62
CA HIS A 17 24.52 -11.33 7.01
C HIS A 17 24.13 -11.46 8.49
N THR A 18 23.82 -10.36 9.18
CA THR A 18 23.33 -10.41 10.56
C THR A 18 21.93 -11.04 10.60
N GLU A 19 21.67 -11.89 11.60
CA GLU A 19 20.34 -12.47 11.76
C GLU A 19 19.33 -11.43 12.28
N PRO A 20 18.05 -11.49 11.85
CA PRO A 20 17.05 -10.48 12.20
C PRO A 20 16.82 -10.32 13.71
N ILE A 21 17.04 -11.38 14.48
CA ILE A 21 16.84 -11.35 15.94
C ILE A 21 17.91 -10.50 16.64
N TYR A 22 19.15 -10.53 16.17
CA TYR A 22 20.22 -9.68 16.72
C TYR A 22 19.98 -8.22 16.36
N ILE A 23 19.58 -7.94 15.10
CA ILE A 23 19.20 -6.60 14.65
C ILE A 23 18.06 -6.04 15.52
N TYR A 24 17.04 -6.86 15.80
CA TYR A 24 15.94 -6.46 16.67
C TYR A 24 16.42 -6.14 18.10
N ASN A 25 17.26 -6.98 18.70
CA ASN A 25 17.77 -6.76 20.06
C ASN A 25 18.59 -5.47 20.16
N GLU A 26 19.42 -5.15 19.16
CA GLU A 26 20.17 -3.89 19.09
C GLU A 26 19.25 -2.68 18.94
N LEU A 27 18.24 -2.78 18.07
CA LEU A 27 17.26 -1.70 17.93
C LEU A 27 16.47 -1.50 19.22
N TYR A 28 16.07 -2.59 19.88
CA TYR A 28 15.32 -2.54 21.13
C TYR A 28 16.18 -2.00 22.28
N SER A 29 17.47 -2.34 22.36
CA SER A 29 18.34 -1.83 23.42
C SER A 29 18.60 -0.32 23.33
N VAL A 30 18.52 0.27 22.14
CA VAL A 30 18.74 1.71 21.92
C VAL A 30 17.43 2.50 21.94
N PHE A 31 16.35 1.95 21.38
CA PHE A 31 15.11 2.69 21.15
C PHE A 31 13.91 2.19 21.94
N ASP A 32 14.04 1.08 22.67
CA ASP A 32 13.00 0.47 23.51
C ASP A 32 11.66 0.34 22.76
N ASP A 33 10.56 0.84 23.31
CA ASP A 33 9.22 0.81 22.70
C ASP A 33 9.11 1.55 21.36
N HIS A 34 10.09 2.39 21.01
CA HIS A 34 10.13 3.07 19.72
C HIS A 34 10.84 2.26 18.62
N ALA A 35 11.42 1.11 18.96
CA ALA A 35 12.08 0.23 18.01
C ALA A 35 11.10 -0.40 17.01
N SER A 36 11.63 -0.86 15.89
CA SER A 36 10.84 -1.67 14.96
C SER A 36 10.54 -3.04 15.57
N LEU A 37 9.28 -3.46 15.54
CA LEU A 37 8.85 -4.79 15.96
C LEU A 37 9.63 -5.89 15.22
N LEU A 38 9.92 -7.01 15.89
CA LEU A 38 10.65 -8.15 15.32
C LEU A 38 10.08 -8.61 13.97
N GLY A 39 8.76 -8.73 13.84
CA GLY A 39 8.12 -9.13 12.58
C GLY A 39 8.35 -8.13 11.43
N THR A 40 8.56 -6.86 11.74
CA THR A 40 8.95 -5.84 10.76
C THR A 40 10.40 -6.03 10.35
N VAL A 41 11.31 -6.23 11.31
CA VAL A 41 12.73 -6.52 11.06
C VAL A 41 12.90 -7.75 10.16
N GLN A 42 12.22 -8.86 10.50
CA GLN A 42 12.25 -10.10 9.72
C GLN A 42 11.76 -9.89 8.28
N ARG A 43 10.65 -9.17 8.10
CA ARG A 43 10.09 -8.88 6.78
C ARG A 43 11.06 -8.08 5.91
N TRP A 44 11.61 -7.01 6.45
CA TRP A 44 12.57 -6.17 5.74
C TRP A 44 13.87 -6.90 5.43
N SER A 45 14.42 -7.66 6.39
CA SER A 45 15.59 -8.52 6.14
C SER A 45 15.33 -9.54 5.03
N LYS A 46 14.12 -10.13 4.96
CA LYS A 46 13.76 -11.03 3.85
C LYS A 46 13.78 -10.30 2.51
N TRP A 47 13.11 -9.15 2.41
CA TRP A 47 13.09 -8.36 1.17
C TRP A 47 14.47 -7.92 0.70
N PHE A 48 15.34 -7.51 1.63
CA PHE A 48 16.71 -7.12 1.28
C PHE A 48 17.55 -8.30 0.81
N ARG A 49 17.36 -9.50 1.37
CA ARG A 49 17.99 -10.73 0.85
C ARG A 49 17.48 -11.12 -0.53
N GLU A 50 16.21 -10.83 -0.82
CA GLU A 50 15.58 -11.05 -2.12
C GLU A 50 15.98 -9.99 -3.17
N GLY A 51 16.85 -9.03 -2.82
CA GLY A 51 17.41 -8.04 -3.75
C GLY A 51 16.67 -6.70 -3.78
N ARG A 52 15.73 -6.45 -2.87
CA ARG A 52 15.11 -5.12 -2.74
C ARG A 52 16.15 -4.08 -2.32
N GLU A 53 16.19 -2.93 -2.99
CA GLU A 53 17.11 -1.85 -2.61
C GLU A 53 16.42 -0.68 -1.90
N GLU A 54 15.14 -0.45 -2.17
CA GLU A 54 14.39 0.67 -1.61
C GLU A 54 14.04 0.44 -0.14
N VAL A 55 14.20 1.48 0.68
CA VAL A 55 13.77 1.51 2.09
C VAL A 55 12.39 2.15 2.27
N GLU A 56 11.86 2.73 1.20
CA GLU A 56 10.55 3.35 1.17
C GLU A 56 9.44 2.29 1.10
N ASP A 57 8.25 2.64 1.56
CA ASP A 57 7.09 1.83 1.22
C ASP A 57 6.76 2.04 -0.25
N GLU A 58 6.43 0.96 -0.96
CA GLU A 58 5.87 1.07 -2.30
C GLU A 58 4.61 1.93 -2.25
N LEU A 59 4.36 2.67 -3.34
CA LEU A 59 3.11 3.40 -3.49
C LEU A 59 1.97 2.42 -3.29
N ARG A 60 1.22 2.61 -2.21
CA ARG A 60 0.01 1.83 -1.99
C ARG A 60 -0.96 2.24 -3.09
N PRO A 61 -1.43 1.29 -3.93
CA PRO A 61 -2.57 1.59 -4.77
C PRO A 61 -3.68 2.02 -3.82
N GLY A 62 -4.05 3.30 -3.90
CA GLY A 62 -5.21 3.80 -3.20
C GLY A 62 -6.45 3.05 -3.70
N ARG A 63 -7.60 3.29 -3.06
CA ARG A 63 -8.86 2.87 -3.66
C ARG A 63 -8.92 3.44 -5.07
N PRO A 64 -9.19 2.64 -6.12
CA PRO A 64 -9.35 3.17 -7.47
C PRO A 64 -10.38 4.31 -7.45
N VAL A 65 -9.94 5.54 -7.70
CA VAL A 65 -10.82 6.72 -7.82
C VAL A 65 -11.45 6.75 -9.22
N ALA A 66 -11.62 5.58 -9.84
CA ALA A 66 -12.34 5.46 -11.10
C ALA A 66 -13.76 6.06 -10.95
N LYS A 67 -14.42 5.86 -9.80
CA LYS A 67 -15.77 6.40 -9.56
C LYS A 67 -15.90 7.93 -9.65
N THR A 68 -14.82 8.70 -9.48
CA THR A 68 -14.87 10.18 -9.45
C THR A 68 -14.05 10.79 -10.59
N ALA A 69 -13.57 9.98 -11.54
CA ALA A 69 -13.01 10.51 -12.77
C ALA A 69 -14.08 11.34 -13.50
N SER A 70 -13.71 12.50 -14.04
CA SER A 70 -14.60 13.38 -14.81
C SER A 70 -15.35 12.62 -15.90
N ASP A 71 -14.64 11.71 -16.55
CA ASP A 71 -15.12 10.94 -17.69
C ASP A 71 -16.28 10.02 -17.27
N ASN A 72 -16.14 9.37 -16.11
CA ASN A 72 -17.17 8.50 -15.55
C ASN A 72 -18.39 9.28 -15.04
N ILE A 73 -18.17 10.50 -14.53
CA ILE A 73 -19.28 11.41 -14.16
C ILE A 73 -20.05 11.85 -15.40
N GLU A 74 -19.35 12.17 -16.48
CA GLU A 74 -19.95 12.61 -17.74
C GLU A 74 -20.68 11.48 -18.46
N GLU A 75 -20.15 10.26 -18.41
CA GLU A 75 -20.83 9.06 -18.91
C GLU A 75 -22.15 8.80 -18.15
N VAL A 76 -22.13 8.83 -16.81
CA VAL A 76 -23.35 8.66 -16.00
C VAL A 76 -24.36 9.78 -16.28
N ARG A 77 -23.90 11.02 -16.46
CA ARG A 77 -24.79 12.14 -16.84
C ARG A 77 -25.48 11.89 -18.18
N LYS A 78 -24.75 11.44 -19.20
CA LYS A 78 -25.33 11.11 -20.51
C LYS A 78 -26.41 10.03 -20.40
N LEU A 79 -26.15 8.97 -19.62
CA LEU A 79 -27.13 7.89 -19.43
C LEU A 79 -28.42 8.38 -18.74
N ILE A 80 -28.31 9.33 -17.82
CA ILE A 80 -29.47 9.96 -17.16
C ILE A 80 -30.21 10.90 -18.12
N ASP A 81 -29.48 11.69 -18.90
CA ASP A 81 -30.07 12.62 -19.89
C ASP A 81 -30.81 11.84 -20.99
N ASP A 82 -30.30 10.67 -21.39
CA ASP A 82 -30.93 9.77 -22.35
C ASP A 82 -32.17 9.05 -21.77
N ASN A 83 -32.17 8.74 -20.46
CA ASN A 83 -33.30 8.14 -19.78
C ASN A 83 -33.40 8.58 -18.30
N LEU A 84 -34.29 9.53 -18.02
CA LEU A 84 -34.53 10.06 -16.67
C LEU A 84 -35.10 9.04 -15.68
N TYR A 85 -35.63 7.91 -16.16
CA TYR A 85 -36.19 6.83 -15.33
C TYR A 85 -35.23 5.66 -15.13
N ILE A 86 -33.97 5.80 -15.57
CA ILE A 86 -32.98 4.74 -15.42
C ILE A 86 -32.74 4.42 -13.94
N THR A 87 -32.75 3.13 -13.60
CA THR A 87 -32.48 2.69 -12.23
C THR A 87 -30.98 2.63 -11.95
N ILE A 88 -30.60 2.67 -10.67
CA ILE A 88 -29.19 2.54 -10.27
C ILE A 88 -28.59 1.23 -10.81
N GLY A 89 -29.34 0.12 -10.79
CA GLY A 89 -28.86 -1.16 -11.31
C GLY A 89 -28.55 -1.12 -12.80
N GLU A 90 -29.42 -0.51 -13.60
CA GLU A 90 -29.22 -0.34 -15.05
C GLU A 90 -28.04 0.60 -15.35
N LEU A 91 -27.91 1.70 -14.60
CA LEU A 91 -26.75 2.59 -14.67
C LEU A 91 -25.44 1.86 -14.40
N GLN A 92 -25.40 1.00 -13.38
CA GLN A 92 -24.20 0.23 -13.02
C GLN A 92 -23.83 -0.80 -14.10
N VAL A 93 -24.83 -1.43 -14.74
CA VAL A 93 -24.61 -2.38 -15.84
C VAL A 93 -24.08 -1.66 -17.09
N GLN A 94 -24.62 -0.48 -17.42
CA GLN A 94 -24.22 0.27 -18.61
C GLN A 94 -22.87 0.96 -18.45
N SER A 95 -22.61 1.59 -17.31
CA SER A 95 -21.34 2.27 -17.03
C SER A 95 -20.22 1.33 -16.56
N GLY A 96 -20.54 0.09 -16.17
CA GLY A 96 -19.59 -0.84 -15.53
C GLY A 96 -19.12 -0.40 -14.13
N LEU A 97 -19.67 0.70 -13.60
CA LEU A 97 -19.32 1.26 -12.30
C LEU A 97 -20.14 0.57 -11.21
N THR A 98 -19.57 -0.44 -10.55
CA THR A 98 -20.26 -1.10 -9.43
C THR A 98 -20.02 -0.38 -8.11
N ASP A 99 -20.95 -0.52 -7.17
CA ASP A 99 -20.74 0.02 -5.83
C ASP A 99 -19.57 -0.65 -5.09
N ARG A 100 -19.28 -1.89 -5.50
CA ARG A 100 -18.21 -2.75 -5.02
C ARG A 100 -17.41 -3.25 -6.21
N ASN A 101 -16.34 -2.58 -6.65
CA ASN A 101 -15.28 -3.30 -7.32
C ASN A 101 -13.91 -2.88 -6.80
N VAL A 102 -13.35 -3.85 -6.08
CA VAL A 102 -11.96 -4.29 -6.11
C VAL A 102 -11.65 -4.70 -7.56
N GLN A 103 -10.62 -4.12 -8.15
CA GLN A 103 -9.83 -4.76 -9.21
C GLN A 103 -8.60 -5.38 -8.55
#